data_AF-A0A7X9HHE6-F1
#
_entry.id   AF-A0A7X9HHE6-F1
#
_cell.length_a   1.000
_cell.length_b   1.000
_cell.length_c   1.000
_cell.angle_alpha   90.00
_cell.angle_beta   90.00
_cell.angle_gamma   90.00
#
_symmetry.space_group_name_H-M   'P 1'
#
loop_
_entity.id
_entity.type
_entity.pdbx_description
1 polymer ?
#
loop_
_entity_poly.entity_id
_entity_poly.type
_entity_poly.pdbx_seq_one_letter_code
_entity_poly.pdbx_strand_id
1 'polypeptide(L)'
;MIAQFVEKHDHLVHRFLESILGVMTWSLLTSPVWLGLIYPAAIVYMLTFFTVYWSFMAFRHTIGMAIGYNNYKKELAVDWGDSCKKLDFSVLPDKNTLPSSLSDVRHMILIPAYSEPFGVLNDTINSILNQTFPSTQIVLVFTIEQKYSERVIEDIKKL
;
A
#
# COMPACT_ATOMS: atom_id res chain seq x y z
N MET A 1 -10.27 36.12 -3.93
CA MET A 1 -9.02 36.90 -3.93
C MET A 1 -7.79 36.00 -4.12
N ILE A 2 -7.57 34.96 -3.29
CA ILE A 2 -6.44 34.02 -3.47
C ILE A 2 -6.57 33.19 -4.76
N ALA A 3 -7.75 32.64 -5.05
CA ALA A 3 -7.98 31.85 -6.27
C ALA A 3 -7.67 32.63 -7.56
N GLN A 4 -8.16 33.87 -7.66
CA GLN A 4 -7.90 34.76 -8.81
C GLN A 4 -6.40 35.12 -8.96
N PHE A 5 -5.66 35.20 -7.85
CA PHE A 5 -4.22 35.44 -7.88
C PHE A 5 -3.45 34.21 -8.36
N VAL A 6 -3.85 33.02 -7.91
CA VAL A 6 -3.27 31.73 -8.33
C VAL A 6 -3.53 31.48 -9.80
N GLU A 7 -4.76 31.65 -10.30
CA GLU A 7 -5.07 31.52 -11.73
C GLU A 7 -4.24 32.46 -12.61
N LYS A 8 -3.99 33.69 -12.13
CA LYS A 8 -3.19 34.68 -12.86
C LYS A 8 -1.68 34.33 -12.89
N HIS A 9 -1.18 33.61 -11.89
CA HIS A 9 0.25 33.28 -11.74
C HIS A 9 0.48 31.77 -11.59
N ASP A 10 -0.34 30.95 -12.25
CA ASP A 10 -0.44 29.51 -12.01
C ASP A 10 0.92 28.80 -12.11
N HIS A 11 1.65 29.06 -13.19
CA HIS A 11 2.98 28.48 -13.41
C HIS A 11 4.01 28.86 -12.31
N LEU A 12 3.95 30.09 -11.78
CA LEU A 12 4.88 30.54 -10.73
C LEU A 12 4.50 29.94 -9.38
N VAL A 13 3.21 29.90 -9.06
CA VAL A 13 2.70 29.30 -7.82
C VAL A 13 3.00 27.80 -7.81
N HIS A 14 2.74 27.11 -8.92
CA HIS A 14 3.03 25.69 -9.07
C HIS A 14 4.51 25.38 -8.86
N ARG A 15 5.40 26.11 -9.55
CA ARG A 15 6.86 25.91 -9.43
C ARG A 15 7.39 26.25 -8.04
N PHE A 16 6.83 27.25 -7.37
CA PHE A 16 7.19 27.59 -5.99
C PHE A 16 6.77 26.49 -5.02
N LEU A 17 5.53 26.00 -5.11
CA LEU A 17 5.02 24.92 -4.27
C LEU A 17 5.73 23.58 -4.52
N GLU A 18 6.15 23.32 -5.75
CA GLU A 18 6.98 22.17 -6.09
C GLU A 18 8.37 22.28 -5.43
N SER A 19 8.97 23.47 -5.48
CA SER A 19 10.34 23.68 -4.99
C SER A 19 10.44 23.82 -3.47
N ILE A 20 9.38 24.30 -2.80
CA ILE A 20 9.45 24.63 -1.36
C ILE A 20 9.80 23.42 -0.52
N LEU A 21 9.26 22.24 -0.84
CA LEU A 21 9.52 21.03 -0.07
C LEU A 21 10.99 20.59 -0.22
N GLY A 22 11.52 20.67 -1.44
CA GLY A 22 12.93 20.37 -1.72
C GLY A 22 13.87 21.35 -1.03
N VAL A 23 13.61 22.66 -1.17
CA VAL A 23 14.42 23.71 -0.54
C VAL A 23 14.38 23.57 0.98
N MET A 24 13.21 23.40 1.59
CA MET A 24 13.10 23.19 3.05
C MET A 24 13.91 21.98 3.51
N THR A 25 13.84 20.86 2.77
CA THR A 25 14.58 19.64 3.09
C THR A 25 16.09 19.88 3.03
N TRP A 26 16.59 20.46 1.94
CA TRP A 26 18.02 20.73 1.77
C TRP A 26 18.54 21.78 2.74
N SER A 27 17.77 22.84 3.02
CA SER A 27 18.11 23.84 4.03
C SER A 27 18.23 23.21 5.42
N LEU A 28 17.29 22.33 5.80
CA LEU A 28 17.31 21.66 7.08
C LEU A 28 18.46 20.65 7.19
N LEU A 29 18.70 19.83 6.16
CA LEU A 29 19.78 18.84 6.14
C LEU A 29 21.16 19.49 6.20
N THR A 30 21.36 20.62 5.50
CA THR A 30 22.63 21.34 5.47
C THR A 30 22.81 22.32 6.62
N SER A 31 21.75 22.55 7.42
CA SER A 31 21.75 23.50 8.54
C SER A 31 22.91 23.32 9.53
N PRO A 32 23.38 22.11 9.89
CA PRO A 32 24.53 21.95 10.78
C PRO A 32 25.81 22.66 10.32
N VAL A 33 25.99 22.80 9.01
CA VAL A 33 27.20 23.42 8.43
C VAL A 33 27.12 24.94 8.52
N TRP A 34 26.10 25.56 7.91
CA TRP A 34 26.04 27.02 7.82
C TRP A 34 25.53 27.66 9.13
N LEU A 35 24.54 27.05 9.79
CA LEU A 35 24.03 27.59 11.06
C LEU A 35 25.02 27.34 12.19
N GLY A 36 25.85 26.28 12.11
CA GLY A 36 26.95 26.04 13.05
C GLY A 36 28.02 27.12 13.00
N LEU A 37 28.30 27.69 11.83
CA LEU A 37 29.27 28.78 11.66
C LEU A 37 28.69 30.14 12.05
N ILE A 38 27.42 30.41 11.72
CA ILE A 38 26.78 31.71 11.94
C ILE A 38 26.25 31.85 13.37
N TYR A 39 25.62 30.79 13.90
CA TYR A 39 24.95 30.84 15.20
C TYR A 39 24.95 29.47 15.90
N PRO A 40 26.06 29.09 16.57
CA PRO A 40 26.23 27.78 17.20
C PRO A 40 25.12 27.39 18.19
N ALA A 41 24.57 28.36 18.93
CA ALA A 41 23.51 28.09 19.90
C ALA A 41 22.23 27.53 19.25
N ALA A 42 21.86 28.00 18.04
CA ALA A 42 20.69 27.46 17.34
C ALA A 42 20.88 26.00 16.94
N ILE A 43 22.09 25.59 16.57
CA ILE A 43 22.39 24.18 16.29
C ILE A 43 22.21 23.30 17.52
N VAL A 44 22.63 23.76 18.70
CA VAL A 44 22.43 23.01 19.94
C VAL A 44 20.95 22.80 20.22
N TYR A 45 20.12 23.85 20.12
CA TYR A 45 18.67 23.72 20.31
C TYR A 45 18.02 22.82 19.26
N MET A 46 18.38 22.99 17.98
CA MET A 46 17.84 22.21 16.88
C MET A 46 18.18 20.72 17.03
N LEU A 47 19.45 20.39 17.29
CA LEU A 47 19.87 19.01 17.51
C LEU A 47 19.19 18.40 18.73
N THR A 48 19.08 19.14 19.83
CA THR A 48 18.37 18.67 21.03
C THR A 48 16.91 18.36 20.73
N PHE A 49 16.21 19.25 20.02
CA PHE A 49 14.82 19.04 19.60
C PHE A 49 14.70 17.79 18.72
N PHE A 50 15.54 17.65 17.70
CA PHE A 50 15.55 16.47 16.85
C PHE A 50 15.85 15.21 17.65
N THR A 51 16.87 15.19 18.51
CA THR A 51 17.20 14.02 19.33
C THR A 51 16.02 13.57 20.18
N VAL A 52 15.31 14.51 20.84
CA VAL A 52 14.11 14.18 21.63
C VAL A 52 12.98 13.68 20.74
N TYR A 53 12.72 14.34 19.61
CA TYR A 53 11.71 13.94 18.64
C TYR A 53 11.97 12.54 18.08
N TRP A 54 13.19 12.26 17.63
CA TRP A 54 13.61 10.97 17.11
C TRP A 54 13.59 9.89 18.19
N SER A 55 13.94 10.22 19.43
CA SER A 55 13.83 9.30 20.58
C SER A 55 12.37 8.92 20.84
N PHE A 56 11.47 9.90 20.87
CA PHE A 56 10.03 9.66 21.01
C PHE A 56 9.47 8.82 19.86
N MET A 57 9.84 9.13 18.61
CA MET A 57 9.46 8.35 17.43
C MET A 57 9.96 6.91 17.52
N ALA A 58 11.23 6.70 17.90
CA ALA A 58 11.79 5.37 18.08
C ALA A 58 10.98 4.55 19.10
N PHE A 59 10.67 5.14 20.26
CA PHE A 59 9.86 4.47 21.29
C PHE A 59 8.45 4.14 20.79
N ARG A 60 7.76 5.09 20.15
CA ARG A 60 6.43 4.85 19.56
C ARG A 60 6.44 3.76 18.51
N HIS A 61 7.44 3.75 17.63
CA HIS A 61 7.57 2.74 16.60
C HIS A 61 7.88 1.37 17.17
N THR A 62 8.77 1.26 18.16
CA THR A 62 9.07 -0.01 18.83
C THR A 62 7.82 -0.59 19.51
N ILE A 63 7.06 0.22 20.24
CA ILE A 63 5.79 -0.22 20.84
C ILE A 63 4.79 -0.65 19.77
N GLY A 64 4.59 0.18 18.74
CA GLY A 64 3.69 -0.12 17.63
C GLY A 64 4.06 -1.42 16.93
N MET A 65 5.36 -1.68 16.75
CA MET A 65 5.86 -2.92 16.17
C MET A 65 5.61 -4.13 17.07
N ALA A 66 5.82 -4.01 18.38
CA ALA A 66 5.57 -5.09 19.33
C ALA A 66 4.07 -5.47 19.37
N ILE A 67 3.18 -4.48 19.44
CA ILE A 67 1.73 -4.69 19.40
C ILE A 67 1.32 -5.26 18.05
N GLY A 68 1.80 -4.67 16.94
CA GLY A 68 1.51 -5.09 15.59
C GLY A 68 1.95 -6.54 15.32
N TYR A 69 3.13 -6.93 15.81
CA TYR A 69 3.63 -8.30 15.69
C TYR A 69 2.75 -9.30 16.45
N ASN A 70 2.34 -8.95 17.67
CA ASN A 70 1.44 -9.81 18.45
C ASN A 70 0.08 -9.97 17.76
N ASN A 71 -0.49 -8.89 17.21
CA ASN A 71 -1.73 -8.96 16.46
C ASN A 71 -1.56 -9.78 15.17
N TYR A 72 -0.49 -9.56 14.42
CA TYR A 72 -0.15 -10.35 13.24
C TYR A 72 -0.07 -11.86 13.54
N LYS A 73 0.57 -12.24 14.65
CA LYS A 73 0.65 -13.64 15.06
C LYS A 73 -0.70 -14.24 15.43
N LYS A 74 -1.60 -13.45 16.05
CA LYS A 74 -2.97 -13.89 16.35
C LYS A 74 -3.76 -14.09 15.06
N GLU A 75 -3.74 -13.13 14.15
CA GLU A 75 -4.45 -13.20 12.86
C GLU A 75 -3.96 -14.36 11.99
N LEU A 76 -2.65 -14.61 11.95
CA LEU A 76 -2.08 -15.75 11.23
C LEU A 76 -2.52 -17.12 11.79
N ALA A 77 -2.84 -17.18 13.08
CA ALA A 77 -3.29 -18.42 13.72
C ALA A 77 -4.78 -18.69 13.49
N VAL A 78 -5.53 -17.73 12.93
CA VAL A 78 -6.95 -17.88 12.64
C VAL A 78 -7.13 -18.66 11.34
N ASP A 79 -7.83 -19.80 11.44
CA ASP A 79 -8.32 -20.52 10.27
C ASP A 79 -9.64 -19.89 9.78
N TRP A 80 -9.51 -19.02 8.77
CA TRP A 80 -10.65 -18.37 8.13
C TRP A 80 -11.54 -19.35 7.37
N GLY A 81 -10.98 -20.45 6.84
CA GLY A 81 -11.75 -21.46 6.11
C GLY A 81 -12.71 -22.22 7.02
N ASP A 82 -12.23 -22.61 8.20
CA ASP A 82 -13.08 -23.22 9.24
C ASP A 82 -14.09 -22.23 9.82
N SER A 83 -13.67 -20.98 10.02
CA SER A 83 -14.57 -19.90 10.47
C SER A 83 -15.75 -19.70 9.51
N CYS A 84 -15.50 -19.71 8.20
CA CYS A 84 -16.57 -19.63 7.19
C CYS A 84 -17.54 -20.81 7.27
N LYS A 85 -17.05 -22.04 7.49
CA LYS A 85 -17.90 -23.25 7.60
C LYS A 85 -18.83 -23.21 8.81
N LYS A 86 -18.45 -22.48 9.86
CA LYS A 86 -19.24 -22.32 11.09
C LYS A 86 -20.25 -21.17 11.04
N LEU A 87 -20.27 -20.39 9.95
CA LEU A 87 -21.19 -19.26 9.81
C LEU A 87 -22.64 -19.72 9.69
N ASP A 88 -23.51 -19.05 10.45
CA ASP A 88 -24.95 -19.16 10.30
C ASP A 88 -25.46 -18.11 9.28
N PHE A 89 -25.85 -18.58 8.10
CA PHE A 89 -26.34 -17.75 7.01
C PHE A 89 -27.65 -17.03 7.33
N SER A 90 -28.41 -17.48 8.33
CA SER A 90 -29.70 -16.89 8.69
C SER A 90 -29.57 -15.53 9.40
N VAL A 91 -28.42 -15.30 10.05
CA VAL A 91 -28.10 -14.12 10.85
C VAL A 91 -27.36 -13.05 10.04
N LEU A 92 -26.83 -13.42 8.86
CA LEU A 92 -26.05 -12.50 8.03
C LEU A 92 -26.91 -11.35 7.48
N PRO A 93 -26.32 -10.14 7.36
CA PRO A 93 -27.00 -8.99 6.75
C PRO A 93 -27.21 -9.22 5.24
N ASP A 94 -28.14 -8.47 4.64
CA ASP A 94 -28.36 -8.43 3.19
C ASP A 94 -28.82 -9.77 2.55
N LYS A 95 -29.93 -10.31 3.09
CA LYS A 95 -30.57 -11.57 2.66
C LYS A 95 -30.88 -11.69 1.16
N ASN A 96 -31.01 -10.56 0.45
CA ASN A 96 -31.33 -10.55 -0.97
C ASN A 96 -30.13 -10.89 -1.87
N THR A 97 -28.91 -10.66 -1.40
CA THR A 97 -27.66 -10.89 -2.14
C THR A 97 -26.85 -12.05 -1.57
N LEU A 98 -27.29 -12.62 -0.45
CA LEU A 98 -26.66 -13.76 0.19
C LEU A 98 -26.78 -15.03 -0.67
N PRO A 99 -25.69 -15.77 -0.88
CA PRO A 99 -25.75 -17.07 -1.54
C PRO A 99 -26.43 -18.10 -0.63
N SER A 100 -27.11 -19.07 -1.22
CA SER A 100 -27.80 -20.15 -0.50
C SER A 100 -26.86 -21.04 0.30
N SER A 101 -25.60 -21.14 -0.13
CA SER A 101 -24.56 -21.94 0.52
C SER A 101 -23.17 -21.37 0.23
N LEU A 102 -22.16 -21.78 1.03
CA LEU A 102 -20.75 -21.45 0.74
C LEU A 102 -20.30 -21.94 -0.63
N SER A 103 -20.85 -23.05 -1.13
CA SER A 103 -20.54 -23.61 -2.45
C SER A 103 -21.09 -22.77 -3.61
N ASP A 104 -22.02 -21.86 -3.36
CA ASP A 104 -22.58 -20.96 -4.39
C ASP A 104 -21.79 -19.66 -4.51
N VAL A 105 -20.91 -19.38 -3.54
CA VAL A 105 -19.99 -18.24 -3.62
C VAL A 105 -19.13 -18.37 -4.88
N ARG A 106 -18.96 -17.27 -5.61
CA ARG A 106 -18.06 -17.17 -6.75
C ARG A 106 -17.14 -15.97 -6.55
N HIS A 107 -15.84 -16.18 -6.65
CA HIS A 107 -14.85 -15.11 -6.57
C HIS A 107 -14.37 -14.75 -7.97
N MET A 108 -14.47 -13.48 -8.33
CA MET A 108 -13.85 -12.96 -9.54
C MET A 108 -12.52 -12.31 -9.15
N ILE A 109 -11.41 -12.84 -9.67
CA ILE A 109 -10.08 -12.26 -9.46
C ILE A 109 -9.68 -11.56 -10.75
N LEU A 110 -9.58 -10.23 -10.71
CA LEU A 110 -9.11 -9.40 -11.81
C LEU A 110 -7.62 -9.14 -11.65
N ILE A 111 -6.81 -9.63 -12.59
CA ILE A 111 -5.37 -9.41 -12.64
C ILE A 111 -5.05 -8.45 -13.80
N PRO A 112 -4.81 -7.16 -13.52
CA PRO A 112 -4.25 -6.24 -14.50
C PRO A 112 -2.76 -6.53 -14.70
N ALA A 113 -2.39 -6.87 -15.93
CA ALA A 113 -1.03 -7.11 -16.36
C ALA A 113 -0.58 -6.02 -17.33
N TYR A 114 0.63 -5.50 -17.14
CA TYR A 114 1.28 -4.54 -18.02
C TYR A 114 2.49 -5.18 -18.69
N SER A 115 3.58 -5.35 -17.96
CA SER A 115 4.86 -5.82 -18.50
C SER A 115 5.56 -6.80 -17.56
N GLU A 116 4.81 -7.45 -16.67
CA GLU A 116 5.31 -8.46 -15.76
C GLU A 116 5.94 -9.62 -16.55
N PRO A 117 7.05 -10.18 -16.08
CA PRO A 117 7.67 -11.34 -16.72
C PRO A 117 6.84 -12.60 -16.45
N PHE A 118 6.95 -13.60 -17.33
CA PHE A 118 6.27 -14.90 -17.22
C PHE A 118 6.34 -15.53 -15.82
N GLY A 119 7.52 -15.51 -15.18
CA GLY A 119 7.70 -16.08 -13.84
C GLY A 119 6.76 -15.48 -12.79
N VAL A 120 6.55 -14.16 -12.81
CA VAL A 120 5.65 -13.48 -11.87
C VAL A 120 4.19 -13.86 -12.11
N LEU A 121 3.78 -13.96 -13.38
CA LEU A 121 2.42 -14.39 -13.73
C LEU A 121 2.18 -15.86 -13.36
N ASN A 122 3.16 -16.72 -13.64
CA ASN A 122 3.13 -18.13 -13.28
C ASN A 122 3.05 -18.35 -11.77
N ASP A 123 3.88 -17.67 -10.99
CA ASP A 123 3.86 -17.78 -9.52
C ASP A 123 2.53 -17.29 -8.95
N THR A 124 1.94 -16.25 -9.55
CA THR A 124 0.62 -15.74 -9.17
C THR A 124 -0.48 -16.77 -9.43
N ILE A 125 -0.52 -17.36 -10.63
CA ILE A 125 -1.51 -18.41 -10.96
C ILE A 125 -1.31 -19.64 -10.07
N ASN A 126 -0.07 -20.09 -9.88
CA ASN A 126 0.22 -21.24 -9.02
C ASN A 126 -0.20 -20.98 -7.58
N SER A 127 -0.04 -19.77 -7.06
CA SER A 127 -0.54 -19.39 -5.74
C SER A 127 -2.07 -19.49 -5.65
N ILE A 128 -2.79 -19.02 -6.68
CA ILE A 128 -4.26 -19.11 -6.76
C ILE A 128 -4.73 -20.56 -6.87
N LEU A 129 -4.00 -21.42 -7.59
CA LEU A 129 -4.36 -22.84 -7.72
C LEU A 129 -4.09 -23.64 -6.43
N ASN A 130 -3.06 -23.28 -5.68
CA ASN A 130 -2.63 -24.00 -4.46
C ASN A 130 -3.23 -23.45 -3.16
N GLN A 131 -4.15 -22.49 -3.24
CA GLN A 131 -4.81 -21.94 -2.05
C GLN A 131 -5.83 -22.91 -1.43
N THR A 132 -6.28 -22.60 -0.22
CA THR A 132 -7.27 -23.41 0.52
C THR A 132 -8.70 -23.27 -0.01
N PHE A 133 -9.02 -22.18 -0.72
CA PHE A 133 -10.34 -21.95 -1.31
C PHE A 133 -10.55 -22.76 -2.60
N PRO A 134 -11.76 -23.33 -2.86
CA PRO A 134 -11.99 -24.14 -4.05
C PRO A 134 -11.81 -23.37 -5.35
N SER A 135 -10.85 -23.80 -6.17
CA SER A 135 -10.53 -23.16 -7.46
C SER A 135 -11.71 -23.16 -8.46
N THR A 136 -12.63 -24.14 -8.35
CA THR A 136 -13.85 -24.22 -9.16
C THR A 136 -14.84 -23.08 -8.89
N GLN A 137 -14.70 -22.39 -7.76
CA GLN A 137 -15.50 -21.23 -7.40
C GLN A 137 -14.83 -19.92 -7.83
N ILE A 138 -13.67 -19.97 -8.47
CA ILE A 138 -12.89 -18.79 -8.87
C ILE A 138 -12.97 -18.59 -10.37
N VAL A 139 -13.32 -17.37 -10.77
CA VAL A 139 -13.21 -16.89 -12.15
C VAL A 139 -12.01 -15.95 -12.20
N LEU A 140 -10.96 -16.38 -12.88
CA LEU A 140 -9.76 -15.58 -13.09
C LEU A 140 -9.90 -14.77 -14.38
N VAL A 141 -9.70 -13.46 -14.30
CA VAL A 141 -9.79 -12.54 -15.43
C VAL A 141 -8.49 -11.76 -15.56
N PHE A 142 -7.82 -11.91 -16.70
CA PHE A 142 -6.64 -11.10 -17.04
C PHE A 142 -7.06 -9.91 -17.89
N THR A 143 -6.60 -8.73 -17.52
CA THR A 143 -6.66 -7.54 -18.36
C THR A 143 -5.25 -7.11 -18.70
N ILE A 144 -4.99 -6.84 -19.98
CA ILE A 144 -3.63 -6.60 -20.47
C ILE A 144 -3.58 -5.22 -21.09
N GLU A 145 -2.62 -4.41 -20.68
CA GLU A 145 -2.39 -3.10 -21.29
C GLU A 145 -1.88 -3.22 -22.73
N GLN A 146 -2.32 -2.31 -23.60
CA GLN A 146 -2.07 -2.37 -25.04
C GLN A 146 -0.58 -2.42 -25.40
N LYS A 147 0.26 -1.68 -24.66
CA LYS A 147 1.67 -1.43 -25.01
C LYS A 147 2.55 -2.69 -25.05
N TYR A 148 2.24 -3.70 -24.23
CA TYR A 148 3.01 -4.95 -24.14
C TYR A 148 2.14 -6.19 -24.38
N SER A 149 0.97 -5.99 -24.99
CA SER A 149 -0.07 -7.01 -25.09
C SER A 149 0.38 -8.28 -25.80
N GLU A 150 1.13 -8.17 -26.90
CA GLU A 150 1.58 -9.33 -27.68
C GLU A 150 2.39 -10.33 -26.83
N ARG A 151 3.43 -9.85 -26.14
CA ARG A 151 4.28 -10.67 -25.29
C ARG A 151 3.50 -11.28 -24.13
N VAL A 152 2.70 -10.47 -23.43
CA VAL A 152 1.98 -10.92 -22.23
C VAL A 152 0.89 -11.94 -22.60
N ILE A 153 0.23 -11.79 -23.75
CA ILE A 153 -0.74 -12.78 -24.25
C ILE A 153 -0.05 -14.11 -24.55
N GLU A 154 1.14 -14.09 -25.18
CA GLU A 154 1.90 -15.32 -25.42
C GLU A 154 2.28 -16.02 -24.11
N ASP A 155 2.69 -15.24 -23.11
CA ASP A 155 3.07 -15.78 -21.80
C ASP A 155 1.86 -16.35 -21.07
N ILE A 156 0.70 -15.69 -21.10
CA ILE A 156 -0.54 -16.21 -20.50
C ILE A 156 -1.03 -17.48 -21.19
N LYS A 157 -0.84 -17.61 -22.51
CA LYS A 157 -1.22 -18.84 -23.24
C LYS A 157 -0.35 -20.06 -22.89
N LYS A 158 0.82 -19.85 -22.29
CA LYS A 158 1.72 -20.92 -21.84
C LYS A 158 1.41 -21.41 -20.42
N LEU A 159 0.63 -20.63 -19.66
CA LEU A 159 0.19 -20.94 -18.29
C LEU A 159 -0.94 -21.98 -18.32
#